data_AF-A0A535I032-F1
#
_entry.id   AF-A0A535I032-F1
#
_cell.length_a   1.000
_cell.length_b   1.000
_cell.length_c   1.000
_cell.angle_alpha   90.00
_cell.angle_beta   90.00
_cell.angle_gamma   90.00
#
_symmetry.space_group_name_H-M   'P 1'
#
loop_
_entity.id
_entity.type
_entity.pdbx_description
1 polymer ?
#
loop_
_entity_poly.entity_id
_entity_poly.type
_entity_poly.pdbx_seq_one_letter_code
_entity_poly.pdbx_strand_id
1 'polypeptide(L)'
;MLPLFRAVLVWVVVLVSIVLPRLEPPQQQSVTVAVTQLTAFDRTSVVQQARTQKVQAAQMAQVQSWSLELKQGLADYEARQQALAAAQAQADAIAARSNHPGPPPEIAKDITDAFSPLGPGAVQWAMNVAYCESRYHPNSVNTDSGASGLFQFLPSTWSGTPYASQSPFDPRANAFAAAWLYSHYGPGRWVCQG
;
A
#
# COMPACT_ATOMS: atom_id res chain seq x y z
N MET A 1 106.44 20.05 42.89
CA MET A 1 105.12 19.38 42.84
C MET A 1 104.37 19.49 44.18
N LEU A 2 104.15 20.69 44.71
CA LEU A 2 103.35 20.90 45.93
C LEU A 2 102.15 21.89 45.81
N PRO A 3 101.98 22.73 44.76
CA PRO A 3 100.84 23.66 44.73
C PRO A 3 99.54 23.08 44.13
N LEU A 4 99.62 22.04 43.28
CA LEU A 4 98.44 21.48 42.60
C LEU A 4 97.58 20.59 43.50
N PHE A 5 98.19 19.84 44.43
CA PHE A 5 97.44 18.98 45.36
C PHE A 5 96.61 19.74 46.39
N ARG A 6 97.06 20.95 46.79
CA ARG A 6 96.32 21.80 47.73
C ARG A 6 95.06 22.39 47.10
N ALA A 7 95.10 22.74 45.81
CA ALA A 7 93.95 23.27 45.08
C ALA A 7 92.83 22.23 44.91
N VAL A 8 93.17 20.96 44.70
CA VAL A 8 92.20 19.86 44.54
C VAL A 8 91.50 19.55 45.87
N LEU A 9 92.24 19.51 46.99
CA LEU A 9 91.65 19.24 48.30
C LEU A 9 90.70 20.35 48.76
N VAL A 10 91.01 21.62 48.48
CA VAL A 10 90.11 22.75 48.80
C VAL A 10 88.81 22.66 47.99
N TRP A 11 88.89 22.26 46.72
CA TRP A 11 87.70 22.09 45.87
C TRP A 11 86.80 20.93 46.29
N VAL A 12 87.38 19.81 46.76
CA VAL A 12 86.60 18.65 47.22
C VAL A 12 85.84 18.97 48.52
N VAL A 13 86.46 19.69 49.46
CA VAL A 13 85.81 20.06 50.74
C VAL A 13 84.67 21.06 50.52
N VAL A 14 84.82 21.99 49.57
CA VAL A 14 83.75 22.94 49.19
C VAL A 14 82.55 22.22 48.54
N LEU A 15 82.80 21.27 47.64
CA LEU A 15 81.74 20.47 47.00
C LEU A 15 80.96 19.63 48.01
N VAL A 16 81.63 18.99 48.96
CA VAL A 16 80.99 18.10 49.93
C VAL A 16 80.23 18.87 51.02
N SER A 17 80.74 20.02 51.46
CA SER A 17 80.18 20.73 52.61
C SER A 17 79.02 21.68 52.25
N ILE A 18 78.96 22.15 51.00
CA ILE A 18 77.97 23.17 50.57
C ILE A 18 76.81 22.55 49.78
N VAL A 19 77.06 21.51 48.98
CA VAL A 19 76.06 20.98 48.04
C VAL A 19 75.21 19.86 48.66
N LEU A 20 75.79 18.98 49.49
CA LEU A 20 75.07 17.80 49.98
C LEU A 20 73.93 18.05 51.00
N PRO A 21 73.91 19.10 51.87
CA PRO A 21 72.82 19.26 52.83
C PRO A 21 71.56 19.96 52.26
N ARG A 22 71.50 20.24 50.95
CA ARG A 22 70.36 20.90 50.27
C ARG A 22 69.53 19.97 49.38
N LEU A 23 69.76 18.65 49.47
CA LEU A 23 68.91 17.68 48.80
C LEU A 23 67.72 17.36 49.70
N GLU A 24 66.65 18.15 49.58
CA GLU A 24 65.32 17.75 50.03
C GLU A 24 65.01 16.34 49.47
N PRO A 25 64.49 15.40 50.28
CA PRO A 25 63.95 14.16 49.72
C PRO A 25 62.79 14.52 48.77
N PRO A 26 62.66 13.86 47.61
CA PRO A 26 61.55 14.14 46.72
C PRO A 26 60.24 13.85 47.45
N GLN A 27 59.36 14.86 47.51
CA GLN A 27 57.98 14.65 47.89
C GLN A 27 57.37 13.64 46.93
N GLN A 28 56.97 12.47 47.44
CA GLN A 28 56.15 11.51 46.71
C GLN A 28 54.78 12.12 46.44
N GLN A 29 54.66 12.90 45.36
CA GLN A 29 53.36 13.22 44.78
C GLN A 29 52.83 11.96 44.10
N SER A 30 51.66 11.51 44.55
CA SER A 30 51.00 10.27 44.15
C SER A 30 50.68 10.22 42.65
N VAL A 31 51.56 9.56 41.89
CA VAL A 31 51.37 9.22 40.46
C VAL A 31 50.17 8.27 40.25
N THR A 32 49.65 7.65 41.32
CA THR A 32 48.57 6.66 41.29
C THR A 32 47.22 7.23 40.83
N VAL A 33 46.97 8.54 40.98
CA VAL A 33 45.67 9.13 40.62
C VAL A 33 45.52 9.34 39.11
N ALA A 34 46.62 9.63 38.39
CA ALA A 34 46.56 9.92 36.95
C ALA A 34 46.27 8.67 36.10
N VAL A 35 46.87 7.53 36.43
CA VAL A 35 46.69 6.27 35.68
C VAL A 35 45.27 5.71 35.83
N THR A 36 44.66 5.90 36.99
CA THR A 36 43.30 5.40 37.28
C THR A 36 42.23 6.21 36.56
N GLN A 37 42.44 7.52 36.34
CA GLN A 37 41.48 8.36 35.61
C GLN A 37 41.54 8.18 34.09
N LEU A 38 42.73 8.02 33.51
CA LEU A 38 42.90 7.73 32.07
C LEU A 38 42.23 6.40 31.68
N THR A 39 42.42 5.35 32.48
CA THR A 39 41.81 4.03 32.22
C THR A 39 40.29 4.01 32.38
N ALA A 40 39.73 4.80 33.30
CA ALA A 40 38.29 4.97 33.43
C ALA A 40 37.69 5.74 32.24
N PHE A 41 38.37 6.81 31.79
CA PHE A 41 37.96 7.60 30.64
C PHE A 41 37.95 6.79 29.34
N ASP A 42 39.00 6.00 29.08
CA ASP A 42 39.07 5.11 27.91
C ASP A 42 37.95 4.06 27.91
N ARG A 43 37.64 3.46 29.07
CA ARG A 43 36.52 2.52 29.19
C ARG A 43 35.18 3.21 28.91
N THR A 44 34.95 4.40 29.43
CA THR A 44 33.72 5.15 29.14
C THR A 44 33.62 5.55 27.67
N SER A 45 34.73 5.91 27.04
CA SER A 45 34.81 6.24 25.61
C SER A 45 34.46 5.03 24.74
N VAL A 46 35.03 3.86 25.00
CA VAL A 46 34.74 2.62 24.27
C VAL A 46 33.29 2.17 24.45
N VAL A 47 32.75 2.25 25.68
CA VAL A 47 31.34 1.92 25.94
C VAL A 47 30.41 2.89 25.20
N GLN A 48 30.73 4.18 25.16
CA GLN A 48 29.94 5.19 24.47
C GLN A 48 29.99 5.01 22.95
N GLN A 49 31.16 4.71 22.38
CA GLN A 49 31.32 4.36 20.97
C GLN A 49 30.51 3.10 20.61
N ALA A 50 30.58 2.05 21.42
CA ALA A 50 29.80 0.82 21.19
C ALA A 50 28.29 1.07 21.26
N ARG A 51 27.81 1.95 22.16
CA ARG A 51 26.41 2.36 22.22
C ARG A 51 26.00 3.11 20.96
N THR A 52 26.79 4.08 20.51
CA THR A 52 26.51 4.85 19.29
C THR A 52 26.46 3.95 18.07
N GLN A 53 27.41 3.01 17.93
CA GLN A 53 27.40 2.04 16.84
C GLN A 53 26.13 1.17 16.86
N LYS A 54 25.70 0.71 18.03
CA LYS A 54 24.43 -0.05 18.15
C LYS A 54 23.21 0.79 17.76
N VAL A 55 23.15 2.05 18.19
CA VAL A 55 22.05 2.96 17.82
C VAL A 55 22.05 3.24 16.32
N GLN A 56 23.21 3.51 15.72
CA GLN A 56 23.34 3.69 14.27
C GLN A 56 22.93 2.43 13.50
N ALA A 57 23.35 1.25 13.94
CA ALA A 57 22.94 -0.01 13.34
C ALA A 57 21.42 -0.23 13.46
N ALA A 58 20.82 0.09 14.60
CA ALA A 58 19.36 0.00 14.80
C ALA A 58 18.60 0.99 13.91
N GLN A 59 19.08 2.24 13.78
CA GLN A 59 18.50 3.24 12.87
C GLN A 59 18.59 2.80 11.41
N MET A 60 19.74 2.27 10.99
CA MET A 60 19.89 1.71 9.63
C MET A 60 18.96 0.53 9.41
N ALA A 61 18.83 -0.39 10.37
CA ALA A 61 17.90 -1.51 10.27
C ALA A 61 16.45 -1.03 10.15
N GLN A 62 16.07 0.02 10.89
CA GLN A 62 14.74 0.63 10.79
C GLN A 62 14.50 1.24 9.41
N VAL A 63 15.44 2.01 8.87
CA VAL A 63 15.34 2.58 7.51
C VAL A 63 15.23 1.47 6.47
N GLN A 64 16.01 0.40 6.60
CA GLN A 64 15.92 -0.76 5.71
C GLN A 64 14.54 -1.42 5.79
N SER A 65 13.97 -1.57 6.99
CA SER A 65 12.63 -2.15 7.17
C SER A 65 11.53 -1.31 6.50
N TRP A 66 11.54 0.01 6.67
CA TRP A 66 10.59 0.90 5.99
C TRP A 66 10.78 0.91 4.47
N SER A 67 12.04 0.85 4.01
CA SER A 67 12.31 0.76 2.57
C SER A 67 11.75 -0.53 1.96
N LEU A 68 11.77 -1.63 2.71
CA LEU A 68 11.22 -2.91 2.29
C LEU A 68 9.69 -2.85 2.25
N GLU A 69 9.07 -2.30 3.29
CA GLU A 69 7.62 -2.12 3.37
C GLU A 69 7.10 -1.25 2.20
N LEU A 70 7.78 -0.14 1.91
CA LEU A 70 7.42 0.73 0.78
C LEU A 70 7.52 -0.02 -0.57
N LYS A 71 8.59 -0.80 -0.77
CA LYS A 71 8.77 -1.62 -1.98
C LYS A 71 7.68 -2.68 -2.13
N GLN A 72 7.30 -3.33 -1.02
CA GLN A 72 6.21 -4.30 -1.00
C GLN A 72 4.88 -3.64 -1.34
N GLY A 73 4.56 -2.50 -0.73
CA GLY A 73 3.33 -1.77 -1.01
C GLY A 73 3.23 -1.31 -2.47
N LEU A 74 4.34 -0.89 -3.07
CA LEU A 74 4.37 -0.53 -4.49
C LEU A 74 4.13 -1.76 -5.39
N ALA A 75 4.79 -2.88 -5.09
CA ALA A 75 4.60 -4.12 -5.82
C ALA A 75 3.16 -4.64 -5.70
N ASP A 76 2.55 -4.54 -4.51
CA ASP A 76 1.16 -4.91 -4.28
C ASP A 76 0.19 -4.01 -5.07
N TYR A 77 0.47 -2.71 -5.13
CA TYR A 77 -0.32 -1.77 -5.93
C TYR A 77 -0.22 -2.09 -7.43
N GLU A 78 0.99 -2.30 -7.94
CA GLU A 78 1.22 -2.69 -9.33
C GLU A 78 0.52 -4.01 -9.66
N ALA A 79 0.60 -5.00 -8.76
CA ALA A 79 -0.11 -6.28 -8.91
C ALA A 79 -1.63 -6.10 -8.97
N ARG A 80 -2.20 -5.21 -8.14
CA ARG A 80 -3.65 -4.88 -8.19
C ARG A 80 -4.02 -4.21 -9.51
N GLN A 81 -3.22 -3.28 -9.99
CA GLN A 81 -3.44 -2.62 -11.29
C GLN A 81 -3.38 -3.64 -12.43
N GLN A 82 -2.39 -4.52 -12.43
CA GLN A 82 -2.27 -5.61 -13.40
C GLN A 82 -3.45 -6.57 -13.34
N ALA A 83 -3.94 -6.92 -12.14
CA ALA A 83 -5.11 -7.77 -11.97
C ALA A 83 -6.39 -7.13 -12.51
N LEU A 84 -6.60 -5.82 -12.27
CA LEU A 84 -7.73 -5.08 -12.84
C LEU A 84 -7.64 -5.00 -14.37
N ALA A 85 -6.45 -4.71 -14.91
CA ALA A 85 -6.22 -4.69 -16.35
C ALA A 85 -6.42 -6.07 -16.98
N ALA A 86 -5.98 -7.15 -16.32
CA ALA A 86 -6.21 -8.51 -16.77
C ALA A 86 -7.69 -8.90 -16.72
N ALA A 87 -8.43 -8.50 -15.67
CA ALA A 87 -9.87 -8.72 -15.58
C ALA A 87 -10.62 -7.97 -16.69
N GLN A 88 -10.23 -6.72 -16.96
CA GLN A 88 -10.78 -5.94 -18.07
C GLN A 88 -10.48 -6.62 -19.42
N ALA A 89 -9.24 -7.04 -19.65
CA ALA A 89 -8.85 -7.72 -20.89
C ALA A 89 -9.58 -9.06 -21.09
N GLN A 90 -9.85 -9.80 -20.00
CA GLN A 90 -10.67 -11.00 -20.04
C GLN A 90 -12.12 -10.67 -20.40
N ALA A 91 -12.71 -9.63 -19.79
CA ALA A 91 -14.05 -9.16 -20.12
C ALA A 91 -14.14 -8.71 -21.59
N ASP A 92 -13.15 -7.97 -22.08
CA ASP A 92 -13.06 -7.54 -23.48
C ASP A 92 -12.90 -8.73 -24.43
N ALA A 93 -12.13 -9.76 -24.07
CA ALA A 93 -11.99 -10.97 -24.87
C ALA A 93 -13.28 -11.81 -24.91
N ILE A 94 -14.02 -11.87 -23.80
CA ILE A 94 -15.34 -12.49 -23.74
C ILE A 94 -16.35 -11.69 -24.57
N ALA A 95 -16.32 -10.36 -24.46
CA ALA A 95 -17.14 -9.45 -25.27
C ALA A 95 -16.82 -9.59 -26.76
N ALA A 96 -15.55 -9.72 -27.14
CA ALA A 96 -15.14 -9.94 -28.54
C ALA A 96 -15.61 -11.30 -29.10
N ARG A 97 -15.85 -12.30 -28.25
CA ARG A 97 -16.52 -13.56 -28.64
C ARG A 97 -18.04 -13.41 -28.75
N SER A 98 -18.62 -12.41 -28.09
CA SER A 98 -20.04 -12.12 -28.17
C SER A 98 -20.33 -11.45 -29.51
N ASN A 99 -21.32 -11.96 -30.25
CA ASN A 99 -21.63 -11.47 -31.60
C ASN A 99 -22.35 -10.10 -31.61
N HIS A 100 -22.37 -9.39 -30.49
CA HIS A 100 -23.02 -8.09 -30.35
C HIS A 100 -22.17 -7.09 -29.56
N PRO A 101 -22.31 -5.78 -29.85
CA PRO A 101 -21.67 -4.75 -29.05
C PRO A 101 -22.15 -4.81 -27.59
N GLY A 102 -21.31 -4.35 -26.67
CA GLY A 102 -21.72 -4.13 -25.28
C GLY A 102 -22.71 -2.97 -25.14
N PRO A 103 -23.46 -2.90 -24.03
CA PRO A 103 -24.34 -1.78 -23.75
C PRO A 103 -23.56 -0.48 -23.53
N PRO A 104 -24.17 0.69 -23.79
CA PRO A 104 -23.65 1.97 -23.28
C PRO A 104 -23.43 1.91 -21.76
N PRO A 105 -22.42 2.62 -21.21
CA PRO A 105 -22.05 2.50 -19.79
C PRO A 105 -23.20 2.72 -18.80
N GLU A 106 -24.04 3.72 -19.04
CA GLU A 106 -25.20 4.03 -18.17
C GLU A 106 -26.25 2.90 -18.20
N ILE A 107 -26.52 2.34 -19.38
CA ILE A 107 -27.44 1.20 -19.53
C ILE A 107 -26.85 -0.05 -18.87
N ALA A 108 -25.54 -0.27 -19.04
CA ALA A 108 -24.83 -1.37 -18.38
C ALA A 108 -24.96 -1.26 -16.86
N LYS A 109 -24.81 -0.04 -16.33
CA LYS A 109 -24.98 0.25 -14.91
C LYS A 109 -26.39 -0.03 -14.43
N ASP A 110 -27.42 0.45 -15.13
CA ASP A 110 -28.82 0.22 -14.74
C ASP A 110 -29.18 -1.28 -14.72
N ILE A 111 -28.74 -2.04 -15.73
CA ILE A 111 -28.93 -3.51 -15.77
C ILE A 111 -28.18 -4.18 -14.62
N THR A 112 -26.92 -3.80 -14.39
CA THR A 112 -26.09 -4.41 -13.35
C THR A 112 -26.66 -4.12 -11.96
N ASP A 113 -27.07 -2.88 -11.68
CA ASP A 113 -27.66 -2.49 -10.40
C ASP A 113 -28.94 -3.29 -10.13
N ALA A 114 -29.79 -3.48 -11.14
CA ALA A 114 -31.05 -4.22 -11.01
C ALA A 114 -30.84 -5.72 -10.79
N PHE A 115 -29.89 -6.35 -11.51
CA PHE A 115 -29.73 -7.81 -11.52
C PHE A 115 -28.62 -8.32 -10.59
N SER A 116 -27.71 -7.48 -10.09
CA SER A 116 -26.63 -7.91 -9.19
C SER A 116 -27.09 -8.65 -7.93
N PRO A 117 -28.24 -8.32 -7.28
CA PRO A 117 -28.72 -9.11 -6.14
C PRO A 117 -29.13 -10.54 -6.49
N LEU A 118 -29.39 -10.81 -7.77
CA LEU A 118 -29.77 -12.13 -8.31
C LEU A 118 -28.54 -12.95 -8.75
N GLY A 119 -27.34 -12.36 -8.69
CA GLY A 119 -26.07 -13.01 -8.98
C GLY A 119 -25.54 -12.78 -10.41
N PRO A 120 -24.28 -13.14 -10.66
CA PRO A 120 -23.57 -12.81 -11.90
C PRO A 120 -24.19 -13.46 -13.15
N GLY A 121 -24.78 -14.65 -13.01
CA GLY A 121 -25.46 -15.33 -14.12
C GLY A 121 -26.72 -14.56 -14.58
N ALA A 122 -27.46 -13.97 -13.64
CA ALA A 122 -28.64 -13.17 -13.96
C ALA A 122 -28.26 -11.84 -14.63
N VAL A 123 -27.15 -11.22 -14.21
CA VAL A 123 -26.60 -10.03 -14.87
C VAL A 123 -26.23 -10.34 -16.32
N GLN A 124 -25.48 -11.43 -16.56
CA GLN A 124 -25.09 -11.81 -17.92
C GLN A 124 -26.32 -12.10 -18.81
N TRP A 125 -27.30 -12.85 -18.28
CA TRP A 125 -28.55 -13.12 -18.96
C TRP A 125 -29.27 -11.81 -19.33
N ALA A 126 -29.36 -10.87 -18.39
CA ALA A 126 -30.06 -9.61 -18.60
C ALA A 126 -29.40 -8.74 -19.68
N MET A 127 -28.06 -8.72 -19.74
CA MET A 127 -27.33 -8.04 -20.81
C MET A 127 -27.70 -8.62 -22.18
N ASN A 128 -27.66 -9.95 -22.30
CA ASN A 128 -27.94 -10.63 -23.57
C ASN A 128 -29.41 -10.43 -24.01
N VAL A 129 -30.36 -10.49 -23.07
CA VAL A 129 -31.78 -10.23 -23.35
C VAL A 129 -32.02 -8.78 -23.73
N ALA A 130 -31.48 -7.81 -23.00
CA ALA A 130 -31.64 -6.39 -23.34
C ALA A 130 -31.09 -6.05 -24.74
N TYR A 131 -30.00 -6.71 -25.17
CA TYR A 131 -29.54 -6.60 -26.55
C TYR A 131 -30.54 -7.19 -27.54
N CYS A 132 -31.01 -8.41 -27.29
CA CYS A 132 -31.92 -9.12 -28.18
C CYS A 132 -33.25 -8.36 -28.37
N GLU A 133 -33.79 -7.84 -27.26
CA GLU A 133 -35.07 -7.15 -27.21
C GLU A 133 -35.01 -5.75 -27.85
N SER A 134 -34.01 -4.94 -27.48
CA SER A 134 -34.00 -3.52 -27.86
C SER A 134 -32.69 -3.01 -28.43
N ARG A 135 -31.66 -3.86 -28.53
CA ARG A 135 -30.26 -3.47 -28.82
C ARG A 135 -29.77 -2.39 -27.85
N TYR A 136 -30.21 -2.48 -26.59
CA TYR A 136 -29.94 -1.52 -25.52
C TYR A 136 -30.55 -0.12 -25.73
N HIS A 137 -31.53 0.03 -26.62
CA HIS A 137 -32.20 1.32 -26.83
C HIS A 137 -33.44 1.43 -25.91
N PRO A 138 -33.42 2.32 -24.89
CA PRO A 138 -34.50 2.42 -23.92
C PRO A 138 -35.80 3.01 -24.49
N ASN A 139 -35.75 3.63 -25.67
CA ASN A 139 -36.92 4.20 -26.35
C ASN A 139 -37.50 3.27 -27.43
N SER A 140 -37.04 2.00 -27.50
CA SER A 140 -37.55 1.03 -28.47
C SER A 140 -39.01 0.71 -28.21
N VAL A 141 -39.78 0.65 -29.30
CA VAL A 141 -41.19 0.25 -29.31
C VAL A 141 -41.39 -0.75 -30.43
N ASN A 142 -42.00 -1.88 -30.11
CA ASN A 142 -42.50 -2.82 -31.11
C ASN A 142 -43.88 -2.35 -31.58
N THR A 143 -44.02 -2.03 -32.87
CA THR A 143 -45.26 -1.49 -33.44
C THR A 143 -46.42 -2.49 -33.45
N ASP A 144 -46.14 -3.79 -33.48
CA ASP A 144 -47.17 -4.83 -33.60
C ASP A 144 -47.70 -5.22 -32.21
N SER A 145 -46.82 -5.36 -31.23
CA SER A 145 -47.18 -5.82 -29.87
C SER A 145 -47.33 -4.68 -28.85
N GLY A 146 -46.86 -3.48 -29.16
CA GLY A 146 -46.78 -2.36 -28.21
C GLY A 146 -45.72 -2.54 -27.13
N ALA A 147 -44.88 -3.59 -27.23
CA ALA A 147 -43.80 -3.81 -26.28
C ALA A 147 -42.86 -2.60 -26.25
N SER A 148 -42.43 -2.20 -25.07
CA SER A 148 -41.71 -0.92 -24.89
C SER A 148 -40.49 -1.05 -23.96
N GLY A 149 -39.45 -0.29 -24.29
CA GLY A 149 -38.28 -0.10 -23.46
C GLY A 149 -37.21 -1.19 -23.59
N LEU A 150 -36.24 -1.12 -22.68
CA LEU A 150 -35.01 -1.91 -22.71
C LEU A 150 -35.25 -3.42 -22.77
N PHE A 151 -36.19 -3.93 -21.97
CA PHE A 151 -36.59 -5.34 -21.91
C PHE A 151 -37.93 -5.63 -22.62
N GLN A 152 -38.37 -4.71 -23.49
CA GLN A 152 -39.56 -4.85 -24.33
C GLN A 152 -40.80 -5.35 -23.57
N PHE A 153 -41.19 -4.63 -22.52
CA PHE A 153 -42.38 -4.97 -21.74
C PHE A 153 -43.66 -4.72 -22.54
N LEU A 154 -44.54 -5.72 -22.62
CA LEU A 154 -45.92 -5.52 -23.08
C LEU A 154 -46.66 -4.58 -22.11
N PRO A 155 -47.61 -3.74 -22.59
CA PRO A 155 -48.34 -2.80 -21.74
C PRO A 155 -49.05 -3.46 -20.56
N SER A 156 -49.68 -4.62 -20.78
CA SER A 156 -50.36 -5.38 -19.72
C SER A 156 -49.36 -5.90 -18.68
N THR A 157 -48.24 -6.47 -19.12
CA THR A 157 -47.18 -6.94 -18.22
C THR A 157 -46.60 -5.78 -17.41
N TRP A 158 -46.29 -4.64 -18.05
CA TRP A 158 -45.75 -3.45 -17.39
C TRP A 158 -46.68 -2.97 -16.27
N SER A 159 -47.98 -2.90 -16.53
CA SER A 159 -48.98 -2.46 -15.57
C SER A 159 -49.06 -3.32 -14.30
N GLY A 160 -48.66 -4.59 -14.40
CA GLY A 160 -48.60 -5.52 -13.27
C GLY A 160 -47.30 -5.47 -12.47
N THR A 161 -46.31 -4.68 -12.91
CA THR A 161 -45.04 -4.52 -12.19
C THR A 161 -45.17 -3.46 -11.09
N PRO A 162 -44.35 -3.51 -10.03
CA PRO A 162 -44.29 -2.45 -9.02
C PRO A 162 -43.73 -1.13 -9.56
N TYR A 163 -43.27 -1.09 -10.83
CA TYR A 163 -42.72 0.08 -11.49
C TYR A 163 -43.72 0.73 -12.46
N ALA A 164 -44.97 0.26 -12.50
CA ALA A 164 -46.00 0.72 -13.44
C ALA A 164 -46.28 2.23 -13.40
N SER A 165 -46.00 2.91 -12.28
CA SER A 165 -46.14 4.37 -12.15
C SER A 165 -45.02 5.16 -12.83
N GLN A 166 -43.94 4.48 -13.25
CA GLN A 166 -42.81 5.07 -13.97
C GLN A 166 -42.97 4.82 -15.48
N SER A 167 -42.15 5.53 -16.27
CA SER A 167 -42.13 5.32 -17.71
C SER A 167 -41.49 3.97 -18.04
N PRO A 168 -42.07 3.14 -18.93
CA PRO A 168 -41.39 1.96 -19.45
C PRO A 168 -40.14 2.33 -20.28
N PHE A 169 -39.98 3.60 -20.67
CA PHE A 169 -38.81 4.11 -21.39
C PHE A 169 -37.71 4.65 -20.45
N ASP A 170 -37.95 4.69 -19.14
CA ASP A 170 -36.88 4.92 -18.17
C ASP A 170 -36.04 3.63 -18.07
N PRO A 171 -34.76 3.64 -18.51
CA PRO A 171 -33.94 2.44 -18.54
C PRO A 171 -33.78 1.81 -17.16
N ARG A 172 -33.70 2.62 -16.11
CA ARG A 172 -33.55 2.17 -14.74
C ARG A 172 -34.84 1.50 -14.27
N ALA A 173 -35.98 2.17 -14.41
CA ALA A 173 -37.27 1.59 -14.02
C ALA A 173 -37.55 0.28 -14.80
N ASN A 174 -37.24 0.26 -16.10
CA ASN A 174 -37.42 -0.90 -16.96
C ASN A 174 -36.53 -2.08 -16.55
N ALA A 175 -35.24 -1.83 -16.26
CA ALA A 175 -34.31 -2.86 -15.78
C ALA A 175 -34.72 -3.43 -14.42
N PHE A 176 -35.13 -2.58 -13.47
CA PHE A 176 -35.61 -3.01 -12.16
C PHE A 176 -36.94 -3.79 -12.25
N ALA A 177 -37.83 -3.41 -13.17
CA ALA A 177 -39.04 -4.18 -13.46
C ALA A 177 -38.71 -5.56 -14.05
N ALA A 178 -37.71 -5.64 -14.94
CA ALA A 178 -37.24 -6.90 -15.51
C ALA A 178 -36.64 -7.81 -14.43
N ALA A 179 -35.78 -7.28 -13.55
CA ALA A 179 -35.22 -8.03 -12.43
C ALA A 179 -36.30 -8.55 -11.47
N TRP A 180 -37.30 -7.71 -11.16
CA TRP A 180 -38.45 -8.13 -10.37
C TRP A 180 -39.21 -9.28 -11.05
N LEU A 181 -39.57 -9.15 -12.32
CA LEU A 181 -40.31 -10.17 -13.07
C LEU A 181 -39.50 -11.48 -13.19
N TYR A 182 -38.20 -11.38 -13.47
CA TYR A 182 -37.27 -12.51 -13.51
C TYR A 182 -37.24 -13.25 -12.16
N SER A 183 -37.13 -12.53 -11.04
CA SER A 183 -37.08 -13.16 -9.72
C SER A 183 -38.37 -13.90 -9.34
N HIS A 184 -39.53 -13.46 -9.85
CA HIS A 184 -40.84 -14.05 -9.53
C HIS A 184 -41.19 -15.22 -10.45
N TYR A 185 -40.80 -15.15 -11.72
CA TYR A 185 -41.29 -16.08 -12.75
C TYR A 185 -40.21 -16.74 -13.59
N GLY A 186 -38.94 -16.37 -13.37
CA GLY A 186 -37.80 -16.87 -14.13
C GLY A 186 -37.65 -16.25 -15.53
N PRO A 187 -36.66 -16.73 -16.31
CA PRO A 187 -36.32 -16.19 -17.63
C PRO A 187 -37.37 -16.48 -18.71
N GLY A 188 -38.25 -17.47 -18.52
CA GLY A 188 -39.20 -17.93 -19.53
C GLY A 188 -40.33 -16.95 -19.90
N ARG A 189 -40.26 -15.70 -19.42
CA ARG A 189 -41.17 -14.62 -19.81
C ARG A 189 -40.68 -13.84 -21.03
N TRP A 190 -39.40 -13.97 -21.36
CA TRP A 190 -38.81 -13.40 -22.57
C TRP A 190 -38.67 -14.46 -23.65
N VAL A 191 -38.89 -14.06 -24.90
CA VAL A 191 -38.65 -14.94 -26.06
C VAL A 191 -37.15 -15.12 -26.25
N CYS A 192 -36.39 -14.04 -26.05
CA CYS A 192 -34.94 -14.08 -25.99
C CYS A 192 -34.49 -14.77 -24.69
N GLN A 193 -33.69 -15.83 -24.79
CA GLN A 193 -33.25 -16.62 -23.62
C GLN A 193 -31.89 -16.21 -23.06
N GLY A 194 -31.25 -15.19 -23.64
CA GLY A 194 -29.89 -14.78 -23.28
C GLY A 194 -28.82 -15.73 -23.79
#